data_AF-A0A177LS24-F1
#
_entry.id   AF-A0A177LS24-F1
#
_cell.length_a   1.000
_cell.length_b   1.000
_cell.length_c   1.000
_cell.angle_alpha   90.00
_cell.angle_beta   90.00
_cell.angle_gamma   90.00
#
_symmetry.space_group_name_H-M   'P 1'
#
loop_
_entity.id
_entity.type
_entity.pdbx_description
1 polymer ?
#
loop_
_entity_poly.entity_id
_entity_poly.type
_entity_poly.pdbx_seq_one_letter_code
_entity_poly.pdbx_strand_id
1 'polypeptide(L)'
;MNQKNLSITIKKFGKKNELVLLLFNGLFLILGLLSLFLNWRNAIAIILIFVLVFLDKKFRIKFSILSIIYVVSIILISQIPEIEFVEILATSILFSPLFFYKSSLESIKDYQKNDCFEVFYLDSSRLKCLHTEDNDYKSYALNPKQFLKTFRVNEINSFGFERNNLLIVTSKFIIRPRELNAQNIEKIQSFVEENFPDKLNLESEHHKALKNESEMYLSKLLLVLPLILVFIVIYFFCDNGRNQLVSYSSIAVTMLFYIFLIIKIKRKK
;
A
#
# COMPACT_ATOMS: atom_id res chain seq x y z
N MET A 1 -36.59 10.83 16.61
CA MET A 1 -36.30 9.55 15.93
C MET A 1 -34.95 9.06 16.40
N ASN A 2 -34.88 7.86 17.01
CA ASN A 2 -33.59 7.27 17.36
C ASN A 2 -32.80 7.03 16.07
N GLN A 3 -31.64 7.68 15.94
CA GLN A 3 -30.71 7.38 14.84
C GLN A 3 -30.24 5.94 15.02
N LYS A 4 -30.85 5.03 14.26
CA LYS A 4 -30.36 3.66 14.16
C LYS A 4 -29.00 3.71 13.45
N ASN A 5 -28.03 3.02 14.03
CA ASN A 5 -26.72 2.81 13.43
C ASN A 5 -26.52 1.31 13.22
N LEU A 6 -25.70 0.97 12.24
CA LEU A 6 -25.26 -0.39 11.98
C LEU A 6 -23.74 -0.42 12.15
N SER A 7 -23.24 -1.32 13.00
CA SER A 7 -21.81 -1.56 13.16
C SER A 7 -21.54 -3.06 13.01
N ILE A 8 -20.53 -3.38 12.21
CA ILE A 8 -20.03 -4.74 12.03
C ILE A 8 -18.59 -4.78 12.53
N THR A 9 -18.37 -5.62 13.53
CA THR A 9 -17.06 -5.81 14.15
C THR A 9 -16.52 -7.22 13.92
N ILE A 10 -15.23 -7.33 13.60
CA ILE A 10 -14.53 -8.61 13.45
C ILE A 10 -13.58 -8.80 14.64
N LYS A 11 -13.64 -9.97 15.26
CA LYS A 11 -12.71 -10.37 16.33
C LYS A 11 -11.35 -10.72 15.73
N LYS A 12 -10.26 -10.32 16.40
CA LYS A 12 -8.88 -10.69 16.03
C LYS A 12 -8.47 -10.23 14.62
N PHE A 13 -9.04 -9.11 14.14
CA PHE A 13 -8.72 -8.56 12.84
C PHE A 13 -7.25 -8.12 12.74
N GLY A 14 -6.55 -8.56 11.69
CA GLY A 14 -5.13 -8.25 11.46
C GLY A 14 -4.13 -9.07 12.29
N LYS A 15 -4.55 -9.93 13.22
CA LYS A 15 -3.61 -10.71 14.08
C LYS A 15 -2.68 -11.64 13.30
N LYS A 16 -3.15 -12.18 12.17
CA LYS A 16 -2.32 -13.04 11.31
C LYS A 16 -1.14 -12.25 10.73
N ASN A 17 -1.38 -11.01 10.33
CA ASN A 17 -0.39 -10.12 9.73
C ASN A 17 0.68 -9.75 10.75
N GLU A 18 0.25 -9.37 11.97
CA GLU A 18 1.15 -9.10 13.09
C GLU A 18 2.03 -10.32 13.43
N LEU A 19 1.43 -11.51 13.48
CA LEU A 19 2.18 -12.75 13.73
C LEU A 19 3.22 -13.03 12.65
N VAL A 20 2.86 -12.85 11.37
CA VAL A 20 3.79 -13.03 10.25
C VAL A 20 4.93 -12.02 10.32
N LEU A 21 4.64 -10.75 10.62
CA LEU A 21 5.66 -9.72 10.81
C LEU A 21 6.64 -10.10 11.93
N LEU A 22 6.12 -10.56 13.07
CA LEU A 22 6.95 -10.99 14.21
C LEU A 22 7.80 -12.22 13.87
N LEU A 23 7.25 -13.20 13.14
CA LEU A 23 8.01 -14.36 12.67
C LEU A 23 9.14 -13.97 11.74
N PHE A 24 8.88 -13.10 10.75
CA PHE A 24 9.93 -12.62 9.84
C PHE A 24 11.00 -11.82 10.58
N ASN A 25 10.61 -10.90 11.47
CA ASN A 25 11.56 -10.16 12.29
C ASN A 25 12.41 -11.08 13.16
N GLY A 26 11.79 -12.08 13.80
CA GLY A 26 12.51 -13.09 14.60
C GLY A 26 13.49 -13.91 13.76
N LEU A 27 13.06 -14.39 12.58
CA LEU A 27 13.91 -15.14 11.66
C LEU A 27 15.12 -14.33 11.20
N PHE A 28 14.91 -13.06 10.84
CA PHE A 28 15.98 -12.15 10.42
C PHE A 28 17.01 -11.95 11.54
N LEU A 29 16.56 -11.77 12.78
CA LEU A 29 17.45 -11.64 13.94
C LEU A 29 18.22 -12.93 14.23
N ILE A 30 17.58 -14.11 14.12
CA ILE A 30 18.26 -15.40 14.30
C ILE A 30 19.33 -15.61 13.22
N LEU A 31 19.01 -15.34 11.96
CA LEU A 31 19.96 -15.40 10.85
C LEU A 31 21.09 -14.39 11.04
N GLY A 32 20.78 -13.19 11.53
CA GLY A 32 21.77 -12.17 11.88
C GLY A 32 22.72 -12.66 12.97
N LEU A 33 22.21 -13.30 14.01
CA LEU A 33 23.05 -13.90 15.07
C LEU A 33 23.93 -15.03 14.52
N LEU A 34 23.40 -15.91 13.67
CA LEU A 34 24.20 -16.95 12.99
C LEU A 34 25.32 -16.36 12.12
N SER A 35 25.06 -15.24 11.44
CA SER A 35 26.08 -14.52 10.67
C SER A 35 27.25 -14.03 11.52
N LEU A 36 27.02 -13.66 12.79
CA LEU A 36 28.09 -13.30 13.72
C LEU A 36 28.92 -14.49 14.18
N PHE A 37 28.31 -15.67 14.33
CA PHE A 37 29.04 -16.89 14.64
C PHE A 37 29.95 -17.31 13.49
N LEU A 38 29.51 -17.10 12.24
CA LEU A 38 30.31 -17.38 11.05
C LEU A 38 31.46 -16.38 10.89
N ASN A 39 31.21 -15.08 11.10
CA ASN A 39 32.25 -14.06 11.06
C ASN A 39 31.97 -12.98 12.12
N TRP A 40 32.73 -13.02 13.21
CA TRP A 40 32.56 -12.11 14.36
C TRP A 40 32.80 -10.64 14.01
N ARG A 41 33.57 -10.36 12.94
CA ARG A 41 33.84 -8.99 12.47
C ARG A 41 32.58 -8.27 12.01
N ASN A 42 31.55 -9.04 11.61
CA ASN A 42 30.24 -8.50 11.25
C ASN A 42 29.49 -7.88 12.46
N ALA A 43 29.99 -8.04 13.69
CA ALA A 43 29.47 -7.32 14.86
C ALA A 43 29.49 -5.79 14.68
N ILE A 44 30.36 -5.27 13.81
CA ILE A 44 30.40 -3.84 13.46
C ILE A 44 29.05 -3.37 12.85
N ALA A 45 28.35 -4.23 12.10
CA ALA A 45 27.01 -3.93 11.58
C ALA A 45 26.00 -3.63 12.70
N ILE A 46 26.05 -4.38 13.80
CA ILE A 46 25.18 -4.17 14.95
C ILE A 46 25.48 -2.83 15.61
N ILE A 47 26.77 -2.52 15.81
CA ILE A 47 27.20 -1.25 16.40
C ILE A 47 26.68 -0.08 15.55
N LEU A 48 26.82 -0.18 14.23
CA LEU A 48 26.30 0.84 13.30
C LEU A 48 24.78 1.01 13.45
N ILE A 49 24.02 -0.07 13.50
CA ILE A 49 22.55 -0.01 13.69
C ILE A 49 22.19 0.64 15.03
N PHE A 50 22.88 0.30 16.12
CA PHE A 50 22.65 0.94 17.43
C PHE A 50 22.96 2.45 17.39
N VAL A 51 24.05 2.85 16.73
CA VAL A 51 24.39 4.27 16.55
C VAL A 51 23.29 4.98 15.76
N LEU A 52 22.79 4.39 14.67
CA LEU A 52 21.71 4.98 13.88
C LEU A 52 20.40 5.09 14.67
N VAL A 53 20.03 4.08 15.46
CA VAL A 53 18.86 4.12 16.35
C VAL A 53 19.04 5.20 17.43
N PHE A 54 20.25 5.34 17.98
CA PHE A 54 20.55 6.38 18.96
C PHE A 54 20.42 7.78 18.34
N LEU A 55 20.96 7.98 17.14
CA LEU A 55 20.85 9.25 16.41
C LEU A 55 19.39 9.60 16.10
N ASP A 56 18.60 8.64 15.64
CA ASP A 56 17.16 8.80 15.44
C ASP A 56 16.47 9.24 16.74
N LYS A 57 16.68 8.53 17.85
CA LYS A 57 16.03 8.86 19.12
C LYS A 57 16.45 10.19 19.70
N LYS A 58 17.73 10.53 19.64
CA LYS A 58 18.29 11.72 20.29
C LYS A 58 18.00 12.98 19.49
N PHE A 59 18.11 12.92 18.16
CA PHE A 59 18.07 14.10 17.30
C PHE A 59 16.87 14.11 16.34
N ARG A 60 16.04 13.05 16.30
CA ARG A 60 14.88 12.91 15.40
C ARG A 60 15.25 13.16 13.94
N ILE A 61 16.41 12.62 13.54
CA ILE A 61 16.94 12.78 12.19
C ILE A 61 15.97 12.14 11.20
N LYS A 62 15.70 12.81 10.07
CA LYS A 62 14.86 12.24 9.01
C LYS A 62 15.46 10.91 8.53
N PHE A 63 14.59 9.93 8.29
CA PHE A 63 15.00 8.61 7.81
C PHE A 63 15.89 8.67 6.56
N SER A 64 15.61 9.57 5.61
CA SER A 64 16.44 9.75 4.41
C SER A 64 17.89 10.13 4.73
N ILE A 65 18.11 10.97 5.74
CA ILE A 65 19.46 11.38 6.16
C ILE A 65 20.14 10.21 6.87
N LEU A 66 19.42 9.46 7.72
CA LEU A 66 19.95 8.25 8.35
C LEU A 66 20.35 7.19 7.32
N SER A 67 19.58 7.03 6.23
CA SER A 67 19.94 6.14 5.13
C SER A 67 21.23 6.55 4.44
N ILE A 68 21.45 7.85 4.23
CA ILE A 68 22.72 8.36 3.66
C ILE A 68 23.88 8.07 4.61
N ILE A 69 23.73 8.38 5.90
CA ILE A 69 24.75 8.10 6.93
C ILE A 69 25.08 6.61 6.95
N TYR A 70 24.08 5.75 6.89
CA TYR A 70 24.25 4.29 6.85
C TYR A 70 25.07 3.84 5.63
N VAL A 71 24.70 4.27 4.42
CA VAL A 71 25.41 3.87 3.19
C VAL A 71 26.86 4.34 3.22
N VAL A 72 27.11 5.60 3.60
CA VAL A 72 28.47 6.13 3.73
C VAL A 72 29.27 5.36 4.77
N SER A 73 28.66 5.05 5.92
CA SER A 73 29.33 4.30 7.00
C SER A 73 29.73 2.90 6.55
N ILE A 74 28.86 2.17 5.84
CA ILE A 74 29.20 0.84 5.32
C ILE A 74 30.37 0.91 4.33
N ILE A 75 30.38 1.89 3.42
CA ILE A 75 31.46 2.07 2.43
C ILE A 75 32.80 2.35 3.14
N LEU A 76 32.78 3.17 4.19
CA LEU A 76 33.97 3.47 4.99
C LEU A 76 34.47 2.25 5.75
N ILE A 77 33.56 1.48 6.36
CA ILE A 77 33.92 0.28 7.13
C ILE A 77 34.48 -0.80 6.20
N SER A 78 33.98 -0.93 4.97
CA SER A 78 34.51 -1.88 3.99
C SER A 78 35.91 -1.54 3.44
N GLN A 79 36.47 -0.38 3.79
CA GLN A 79 37.89 -0.08 3.48
C GLN A 79 38.86 -0.82 4.41
N ILE A 80 38.35 -1.41 5.51
CA ILE A 80 39.16 -2.24 6.41
C ILE A 80 39.45 -3.56 5.68
N PRO A 81 40.72 -3.94 5.46
CA PRO A 81 41.15 -5.04 4.57
C PRO A 81 40.73 -6.47 5.00
N GLU A 82 39.80 -6.56 5.94
CA GLU A 82 39.32 -7.77 6.59
C GLU A 82 37.78 -7.85 6.64
N ILE A 83 37.10 -6.82 6.15
CA ILE A 83 35.64 -6.68 6.18
C ILE A 83 35.13 -6.59 4.75
N GLU A 84 34.40 -7.62 4.33
CA GLU A 84 33.78 -7.61 3.02
C GLU A 84 32.50 -6.78 3.03
N PHE A 85 32.38 -5.88 2.04
CA PHE A 85 31.21 -5.03 1.86
C PHE A 85 29.90 -5.84 1.79
N VAL A 86 29.92 -6.96 1.06
CA VAL A 86 28.72 -7.81 0.87
C VAL A 86 28.30 -8.46 2.19
N GLU A 87 29.26 -8.98 2.94
CA GLU A 87 28.98 -9.60 4.25
C GLU A 87 28.40 -8.60 5.23
N ILE A 88 29.04 -7.43 5.40
CA ILE A 88 28.56 -6.43 6.36
C ILE A 88 27.22 -5.83 5.96
N LEU A 89 26.95 -5.68 4.65
CA LEU A 89 25.66 -5.25 4.14
C LEU A 89 24.58 -6.32 4.42
N ALA A 90 24.87 -7.59 4.17
CA ALA A 90 23.95 -8.70 4.44
C ALA A 90 23.64 -8.79 5.94
N THR A 91 24.65 -8.76 6.81
CA THR A 91 24.44 -8.78 8.27
C THR A 91 23.65 -7.55 8.73
N SER A 92 23.90 -6.37 8.15
CA SER A 92 23.14 -5.17 8.47
C SER A 92 21.66 -5.27 8.07
N ILE A 93 21.35 -5.89 6.93
CA ILE A 93 19.96 -6.17 6.52
C ILE A 93 19.28 -7.12 7.50
N LEU A 94 19.97 -8.18 7.94
CA LEU A 94 19.45 -9.15 8.90
C LEU A 94 19.15 -8.52 10.27
N PHE A 95 19.93 -7.52 10.69
CA PHE A 95 19.68 -6.76 11.93
C PHE A 95 18.80 -5.52 11.75
N SER A 96 18.37 -5.19 10.52
CA SER A 96 17.48 -4.05 10.26
C SER A 96 16.17 -4.04 11.05
N PRO A 97 15.56 -5.18 11.47
CA PRO A 97 14.38 -5.16 12.35
C PRO A 97 14.61 -4.45 13.68
N LEU A 98 15.86 -4.36 14.17
CA LEU A 98 16.19 -3.60 15.40
C LEU A 98 15.91 -2.11 15.25
N PHE A 99 16.01 -1.57 14.04
CA PHE A 99 15.66 -0.18 13.76
C PHE A 99 14.16 0.08 14.00
N PHE A 100 13.32 -0.94 13.76
CA PHE A 100 11.87 -0.89 13.90
C PHE A 100 11.36 -1.52 15.21
N TYR A 101 12.20 -1.66 16.23
CA TYR A 101 11.87 -2.38 17.46
C TYR A 101 10.60 -1.87 18.16
N LYS A 102 10.28 -0.55 18.07
CA LYS A 102 9.04 0.01 18.61
C LYS A 102 7.80 -0.56 17.92
N SER A 103 7.83 -0.63 16.58
CA SER A 103 6.75 -1.21 15.79
C SER A 103 6.56 -2.69 16.14
N SER A 104 7.64 -3.43 16.34
CA SER A 104 7.58 -4.83 16.80
C SER A 104 6.98 -4.96 18.20
N LEU A 105 7.32 -4.06 19.13
CA LEU A 105 6.74 -4.05 20.48
C LEU A 105 5.25 -3.69 20.48
N GLU A 106 4.85 -2.73 19.65
CA GLU A 106 3.43 -2.38 19.47
C GLU A 106 2.66 -3.55 18.86
N SER A 107 3.23 -4.20 17.85
CA SER A 107 2.70 -5.42 17.23
C SER A 107 2.47 -6.55 18.26
N ILE A 108 3.42 -6.79 19.17
CA ILE A 108 3.27 -7.78 20.25
C ILE A 108 2.12 -7.39 21.20
N LYS A 109 2.04 -6.13 21.61
CA LYS A 109 0.95 -5.64 22.48
C LYS A 109 -0.40 -5.81 21.80
N ASP A 110 -0.51 -5.45 20.53
CA ASP A 110 -1.74 -5.55 19.76
C ASP A 110 -2.12 -7.00 19.44
N TYR A 111 -1.14 -7.89 19.28
CA TYR A 111 -1.38 -9.33 19.15
C TYR A 111 -1.97 -9.92 20.43
N GLN A 112 -1.52 -9.46 21.60
CA GLN A 112 -2.01 -9.92 22.91
C GLN A 112 -3.43 -9.41 23.22
N LYS A 113 -3.81 -8.22 22.73
CA LYS A 113 -5.17 -7.69 22.93
C LYS A 113 -6.21 -8.52 22.20
N ASN A 114 -7.33 -8.85 22.87
CA ASN A 114 -8.48 -9.48 22.23
C ASN A 114 -9.47 -8.42 21.73
N ASP A 115 -8.99 -7.59 20.80
CA ASP A 115 -9.79 -6.49 20.29
C ASP A 115 -10.77 -6.94 19.21
N CYS A 116 -11.95 -6.31 19.23
CA CYS A 116 -12.90 -6.30 18.14
C CYS A 116 -12.62 -5.05 17.30
N PHE A 117 -12.52 -5.20 15.99
CA PHE A 117 -12.28 -4.09 15.07
C PHE A 117 -13.53 -3.83 14.23
N GLU A 118 -13.99 -2.58 14.21
CA GLU A 118 -15.11 -2.14 13.37
C GLU A 118 -14.66 -2.08 11.91
N VAL A 119 -15.13 -3.02 11.10
CA VAL A 119 -14.82 -3.09 9.66
C VAL A 119 -15.81 -2.32 8.81
N PHE A 120 -17.03 -2.14 9.32
CA PHE A 120 -18.09 -1.42 8.66
C PHE A 120 -18.98 -0.72 9.68
N TYR A 121 -19.35 0.52 9.37
CA TYR A 121 -20.27 1.32 10.16
C TYR A 121 -21.10 2.19 9.24
N LEU A 122 -22.40 2.27 9.50
CA LEU A 122 -23.32 3.14 8.76
C LEU A 122 -24.30 3.79 9.74
N ASP A 123 -24.37 5.12 9.69
CA ASP A 123 -25.41 5.92 10.35
C ASP A 123 -26.01 6.92 9.35
N SER A 124 -26.91 7.80 9.80
CA SER A 124 -27.55 8.82 8.93
C SER A 124 -26.59 9.83 8.29
N SER A 125 -25.37 9.95 8.79
CA SER A 125 -24.40 11.00 8.43
C SER A 125 -23.15 10.45 7.73
N ARG A 126 -22.66 9.28 8.13
CA ARG A 126 -21.39 8.73 7.71
C ARG A 126 -21.44 7.23 7.50
N LEU A 127 -20.65 6.81 6.52
CA LEU A 127 -20.27 5.43 6.25
C LEU A 127 -18.79 5.28 6.61
N LYS A 128 -18.43 4.28 7.41
CA LYS A 128 -17.04 3.84 7.53
C LYS A 128 -16.93 2.44 7.00
N CYS A 129 -15.93 2.18 6.18
CA CYS A 129 -15.65 0.84 5.70
C CYS A 129 -14.20 0.69 5.28
N LEU A 130 -13.74 -0.58 5.24
CA LEU A 130 -12.46 -0.91 4.66
C LEU A 130 -12.54 -0.74 3.13
N HIS A 131 -11.80 0.23 2.61
CA HIS A 131 -11.74 0.55 1.19
C HIS A 131 -10.29 0.70 0.73
N THR A 132 -9.97 0.07 -0.38
CA THR A 132 -8.67 0.16 -1.06
C THR A 132 -8.84 0.88 -2.38
N GLU A 133 -7.93 1.79 -2.69
CA GLU A 133 -7.82 2.33 -4.04
C GLU A 133 -7.09 1.30 -4.94
N ASP A 134 -7.10 1.54 -6.26
CA ASP A 134 -6.41 0.68 -7.22
C ASP A 134 -4.94 0.47 -6.83
N ASN A 135 -4.48 -0.79 -6.84
CA ASN A 135 -3.12 -1.25 -6.52
C ASN A 135 -2.72 -1.37 -5.04
N ASP A 136 -3.63 -1.11 -4.09
CA ASP A 136 -3.30 -1.21 -2.66
C ASP A 136 -3.32 -2.63 -2.08
N TYR A 137 -3.46 -3.68 -2.91
CA TYR A 137 -3.61 -5.06 -2.43
C TYR A 137 -2.46 -5.50 -1.51
N LYS A 138 -1.21 -5.19 -1.89
CA LYS A 138 -0.02 -5.55 -1.09
C LYS A 138 0.02 -4.78 0.22
N SER A 139 -0.26 -3.48 0.17
CA SER A 139 -0.29 -2.60 1.35
C SER A 139 -1.40 -3.00 2.32
N TYR A 140 -2.57 -3.36 1.79
CA TYR A 140 -3.72 -3.86 2.55
C TYR A 140 -3.39 -5.18 3.25
N ALA A 141 -2.71 -6.09 2.56
CA ALA A 141 -2.28 -7.36 3.15
C ALA A 141 -1.23 -7.18 4.26
N LEU A 142 -0.48 -6.08 4.31
CA LEU A 142 0.49 -5.83 5.37
C LEU A 142 -0.16 -5.19 6.60
N ASN A 143 -0.98 -4.16 6.39
CA ASN A 143 -1.71 -3.52 7.47
C ASN A 143 -3.09 -3.07 6.93
N PRO A 144 -4.16 -3.83 7.19
CA PRO A 144 -5.49 -3.54 6.65
C PRO A 144 -6.23 -2.46 7.44
N LYS A 145 -5.87 -2.21 8.71
CA LYS A 145 -6.58 -1.25 9.58
C LYS A 145 -6.49 0.19 9.07
N GLN A 146 -5.37 0.56 8.46
CA GLN A 146 -5.13 1.87 7.84
C GLN A 146 -6.01 2.15 6.60
N PHE A 147 -6.70 1.13 6.09
CA PHE A 147 -7.65 1.26 4.97
C PHE A 147 -9.09 1.51 5.43
N LEU A 148 -9.33 1.72 6.72
CA LEU A 148 -10.62 2.18 7.20
C LEU A 148 -10.83 3.64 6.79
N LYS A 149 -11.72 3.86 5.82
CA LYS A 149 -12.06 5.19 5.29
C LYS A 149 -13.44 5.60 5.79
N THR A 150 -13.65 6.91 5.91
CA THR A 150 -14.94 7.51 6.27
C THR A 150 -15.46 8.31 5.09
N PHE A 151 -16.71 8.07 4.72
CA PHE A 151 -17.44 8.74 3.65
C PHE A 151 -18.69 9.39 4.23
N ARG A 152 -19.15 10.48 3.62
CA ARG A 152 -20.41 11.12 4.02
C ARG A 152 -21.57 10.48 3.27
N VAL A 153 -22.67 10.20 3.96
CA VAL A 153 -23.83 9.51 3.35
C VAL A 153 -24.53 10.36 2.28
N ASN A 154 -24.39 11.69 2.36
CA ASN A 154 -24.89 12.60 1.32
C ASN A 154 -24.12 12.48 -0.02
N GLU A 155 -22.88 11.96 -0.03
CA GLU A 155 -22.09 11.72 -1.24
C GLU A 155 -22.37 10.35 -1.88
N ILE A 156 -23.15 9.50 -1.18
CA ILE A 156 -23.57 8.19 -1.65
C ILE A 156 -24.82 8.36 -2.51
N ASN A 157 -24.73 7.94 -3.77
CA ASN A 157 -25.84 7.96 -4.71
C ASN A 157 -26.70 6.71 -4.54
N SER A 158 -26.07 5.53 -4.47
CA SER A 158 -26.83 4.27 -4.32
C SER A 158 -26.05 3.15 -3.65
N PHE A 159 -26.79 2.18 -3.12
CA PHE A 159 -26.32 0.90 -2.63
C PHE A 159 -26.82 -0.20 -3.58
N GLY A 160 -25.89 -0.99 -4.12
CA GLY A 160 -26.15 -2.16 -4.95
C GLY A 160 -25.71 -3.44 -4.23
N PHE A 161 -26.58 -4.44 -4.26
CA PHE A 161 -26.38 -5.74 -3.59
C PHE A 161 -26.26 -6.85 -4.65
N GLU A 162 -25.00 -7.11 -5.03
CA GLU A 162 -24.48 -8.10 -5.98
C GLU A 162 -24.26 -9.51 -5.42
N ARG A 163 -25.27 -10.38 -5.25
CA ARG A 163 -25.11 -11.71 -4.61
C ARG A 163 -24.52 -11.59 -3.18
N ASN A 164 -23.21 -11.75 -3.05
CA ASN A 164 -22.42 -11.65 -1.82
C ASN A 164 -21.48 -10.43 -1.84
N ASN A 165 -21.78 -9.42 -2.65
CA ASN A 165 -20.99 -8.20 -2.73
C ASN A 165 -21.87 -6.98 -2.47
N LEU A 166 -21.30 -6.04 -1.72
CA LEU A 166 -21.86 -4.72 -1.52
C LEU A 166 -21.11 -3.72 -2.40
N LEU A 167 -21.86 -3.00 -3.24
CA LEU A 167 -21.36 -1.92 -4.07
C LEU A 167 -22.00 -0.62 -3.59
N ILE A 168 -21.18 0.38 -3.26
CA ILE A 168 -21.68 1.68 -2.80
C ILE A 168 -21.23 2.70 -3.83
N VAL A 169 -22.19 3.22 -4.59
CA VAL A 169 -21.93 4.13 -5.70
C VAL A 169 -21.90 5.56 -5.17
N THR A 170 -20.83 6.27 -5.48
CA THR A 170 -20.73 7.72 -5.27
C THR A 170 -20.72 8.43 -6.63
N SER A 171 -20.81 9.76 -6.60
CA SER A 171 -20.69 10.58 -7.82
C SER A 171 -19.38 10.40 -8.61
N LYS A 172 -18.30 9.91 -7.96
CA LYS A 172 -16.95 9.84 -8.54
C LYS A 172 -16.43 8.43 -8.76
N PHE A 173 -16.73 7.50 -7.85
CA PHE A 173 -16.20 6.14 -7.86
C PHE A 173 -17.10 5.16 -7.11
N ILE A 174 -16.82 3.87 -7.28
CA ILE A 174 -17.54 2.79 -6.60
C ILE A 174 -16.73 2.32 -5.39
N ILE A 175 -17.33 2.38 -4.21
CA ILE A 175 -16.77 1.83 -2.99
C ILE A 175 -17.17 0.37 -2.89
N ARG A 176 -16.17 -0.50 -2.70
CA ARG A 176 -16.34 -1.95 -2.52
C ARG A 176 -15.83 -2.31 -1.12
N PRO A 177 -16.69 -2.35 -0.08
CA PRO A 177 -16.28 -2.67 1.29
C PRO A 177 -15.68 -4.07 1.39
N ARG A 178 -14.56 -4.20 2.10
CA ARG A 178 -13.86 -5.49 2.32
C ARG A 178 -14.24 -6.14 3.66
N GLU A 179 -13.92 -7.43 3.79
CA GLU A 179 -14.07 -8.24 5.02
C GLU A 179 -15.53 -8.48 5.45
N LEU A 180 -16.48 -8.26 4.54
CA LEU A 180 -17.89 -8.59 4.76
C LEU A 180 -18.16 -10.03 4.32
N ASN A 181 -18.82 -10.80 5.18
CA ASN A 181 -19.38 -12.11 4.81
C ASN A 181 -20.85 -11.95 4.35
N ALA A 182 -21.44 -13.02 3.83
CA ALA A 182 -22.82 -12.99 3.33
C ALA A 182 -23.84 -12.51 4.40
N GLN A 183 -23.73 -13.00 5.64
CA GLN A 183 -24.59 -12.59 6.76
C GLN A 183 -24.47 -11.09 7.10
N ASN A 184 -23.27 -10.53 7.01
CA ASN A 184 -23.03 -9.12 7.21
C ASN A 184 -23.71 -8.30 6.10
N ILE A 185 -23.65 -8.79 4.85
CA ILE A 185 -24.26 -8.12 3.71
C ILE A 185 -25.78 -8.15 3.82
N GLU A 186 -26.39 -9.28 4.21
CA GLU A 186 -27.83 -9.38 4.47
C GLU A 186 -28.27 -8.38 5.54
N LYS A 187 -27.51 -8.25 6.64
CA LYS A 187 -27.80 -7.26 7.70
C LYS A 187 -27.70 -5.82 7.18
N ILE A 188 -26.70 -5.52 6.36
CA ILE A 188 -26.56 -4.21 5.73
C ILE A 188 -27.74 -3.95 4.79
N GLN A 189 -28.14 -4.95 4.01
CA GLN A 189 -29.26 -4.85 3.08
C GLN A 189 -30.56 -4.51 3.83
N SER A 190 -30.94 -5.29 4.85
CA SER A 190 -32.15 -5.00 5.64
C SER A 190 -32.11 -3.59 6.26
N PHE A 191 -30.93 -3.15 6.72
CA PHE A 191 -30.77 -1.83 7.31
C PHE A 191 -30.93 -0.70 6.28
N VAL A 192 -30.35 -0.86 5.08
CA VAL A 192 -30.47 0.12 3.99
C VAL A 192 -31.91 0.17 3.47
N GLU A 193 -32.59 -0.98 3.36
CA GLU A 193 -34.00 -1.05 2.97
C GLU A 193 -34.91 -0.31 3.95
N GLU A 194 -34.65 -0.43 5.26
CA GLU A 194 -35.45 0.26 6.28
C GLU A 194 -35.16 1.77 6.36
N ASN A 195 -33.88 2.19 6.21
CA ASN A 195 -33.46 3.55 6.56
C ASN A 195 -33.09 4.45 5.36
N PHE A 196 -32.77 3.87 4.20
CA PHE A 196 -32.38 4.59 2.98
C PHE A 196 -33.01 3.96 1.72
N PRO A 197 -34.34 3.76 1.68
CA PRO A 197 -35.01 3.08 0.56
C PRO A 197 -34.85 3.84 -0.77
N ASP A 198 -34.69 5.16 -0.72
CA ASP A 198 -34.44 6.05 -1.86
C ASP A 198 -33.08 5.84 -2.51
N LYS A 199 -32.13 5.22 -1.81
CA LYS A 199 -30.76 4.95 -2.28
C LYS A 199 -30.56 3.52 -2.76
N LEU A 200 -31.61 2.71 -2.85
CA LEU A 200 -31.50 1.34 -3.35
C LEU A 200 -31.36 1.30 -4.87
N ASN A 201 -30.30 0.64 -5.33
CA ASN A 201 -30.09 0.12 -6.67
C ASN A 201 -30.63 0.97 -7.85
N LEU A 202 -30.13 2.21 -7.95
CA LEU A 202 -30.27 3.05 -9.14
C LEU A 202 -29.35 2.52 -10.25
N GLU A 203 -29.88 1.63 -11.09
CA GLU A 203 -29.17 1.00 -12.21
C GLU A 203 -28.49 2.03 -13.14
N SER A 204 -29.14 3.20 -13.33
CA SER A 204 -28.59 4.33 -14.08
C SER A 204 -27.32 4.94 -13.47
N GLU A 205 -27.28 5.10 -12.15
CA GLU A 205 -26.12 5.60 -11.41
C GLU A 205 -24.99 4.57 -11.39
N HIS A 206 -25.35 3.29 -11.30
CA HIS A 206 -24.38 2.19 -11.36
C HIS A 206 -23.65 2.14 -12.70
N HIS A 207 -24.38 2.16 -13.82
CA HIS A 207 -23.79 2.19 -15.16
C HIS A 207 -22.93 3.44 -15.40
N LYS A 208 -23.36 4.60 -14.90
CA LYS A 208 -22.60 5.85 -15.00
C LYS A 208 -21.27 5.77 -14.26
N ALA A 209 -21.27 5.23 -13.04
CA ALA A 209 -20.06 5.06 -12.25
C ALA A 209 -19.10 4.04 -12.87
N LEU A 210 -19.62 2.90 -13.37
CA LEU A 210 -18.81 1.91 -14.08
C LEU A 210 -18.18 2.46 -15.36
N LYS A 211 -18.92 3.26 -16.13
CA LYS A 211 -18.40 3.93 -17.32
C LYS A 211 -17.25 4.88 -16.95
N ASN A 212 -17.42 5.70 -15.92
CA ASN A 212 -16.37 6.60 -15.44
C ASN A 212 -15.11 5.84 -14.99
N GLU A 213 -15.28 4.73 -14.26
CA GLU A 213 -14.18 3.87 -13.80
C GLU A 213 -13.44 3.25 -15.00
N SER A 214 -14.18 2.77 -16.01
CA SER A 214 -13.62 2.21 -17.24
C SER A 214 -12.85 3.23 -18.08
N GLU A 215 -13.38 4.45 -18.23
CA GLU A 215 -12.69 5.56 -18.90
C GLU A 215 -11.40 5.95 -18.18
N MET A 216 -11.39 5.91 -16.84
CA MET A 216 -10.18 6.14 -16.05
C MET A 216 -9.13 5.06 -16.32
N TYR A 217 -9.50 3.78 -16.29
CA TYR A 217 -8.55 2.70 -16.58
C TYR A 217 -8.03 2.75 -18.01
N LEU A 218 -8.89 3.05 -18.98
CA LEU A 218 -8.48 3.23 -20.37
C LEU A 218 -7.47 4.38 -20.49
N SER A 219 -7.71 5.48 -19.77
CA SER A 219 -6.78 6.63 -19.72
C SER A 219 -5.44 6.26 -19.09
N LYS A 220 -5.43 5.50 -17.98
CA LYS A 220 -4.21 4.98 -17.35
C LYS A 220 -3.45 4.06 -18.31
N LEU A 221 -4.15 3.17 -19.01
CA LEU A 221 -3.56 2.27 -20.00
C LEU A 221 -2.94 3.06 -21.17
N LEU A 222 -3.66 4.05 -21.71
CA LEU A 222 -3.19 4.90 -22.81
C LEU A 222 -1.94 5.71 -22.41
N LEU A 223 -1.80 6.04 -21.13
CA LEU A 223 -0.60 6.69 -20.59
C LEU A 223 0.57 5.74 -20.40
N VAL A 224 0.39 4.43 -20.31
CA VAL A 224 1.49 3.47 -20.10
C VAL A 224 1.88 2.77 -21.41
N LEU A 225 0.92 2.55 -22.30
CA LEU A 225 1.10 1.85 -23.57
C LEU A 225 2.24 2.41 -24.44
N PRO A 226 2.42 3.75 -24.59
CA PRO A 226 3.54 4.29 -25.35
C PRO A 226 4.91 3.90 -24.78
N LEU A 227 5.07 3.85 -23.45
CA LEU A 227 6.33 3.42 -22.83
C LEU A 227 6.64 1.95 -23.12
N ILE A 228 5.62 1.10 -23.05
CA ILE A 228 5.75 -0.33 -23.39
C ILE A 228 6.15 -0.48 -24.86
N LEU A 229 5.47 0.23 -25.77
CA LEU A 229 5.79 0.18 -27.20
C LEU A 229 7.21 0.64 -27.48
N VAL A 230 7.68 1.70 -26.82
CA VAL A 230 9.05 2.20 -26.99
C VAL A 230 10.06 1.21 -26.47
N PHE A 231 9.79 0.58 -25.32
CA PHE A 231 10.64 -0.46 -24.80
C PHE A 231 10.75 -1.64 -25.78
N ILE A 232 9.63 -2.06 -26.37
CA ILE A 232 9.59 -3.10 -27.41
C ILE A 232 10.38 -2.66 -28.66
N VAL A 233 10.21 -1.42 -29.12
CA VAL A 233 10.95 -0.87 -30.27
C VAL A 233 12.45 -0.83 -30.01
N ILE A 234 12.87 -0.36 -28.83
CA ILE A 234 14.28 -0.33 -28.46
C ILE A 234 14.86 -1.74 -28.37
N TYR A 235 14.12 -2.67 -27.77
CA TYR A 235 14.57 -4.04 -27.60
C TYR A 235 14.74 -4.78 -28.93
N PHE A 236 13.70 -4.81 -29.79
CA PHE A 236 13.71 -5.58 -31.03
C PHE A 236 14.35 -4.87 -32.22
N PHE A 237 14.17 -3.54 -32.34
CA PHE A 237 14.59 -2.79 -33.52
C PHE A 237 15.84 -1.92 -33.29
N CYS A 238 16.24 -1.69 -32.03
CA CYS A 238 17.44 -0.91 -31.71
C CYS A 238 18.59 -1.75 -31.15
N ASP A 239 18.57 -3.07 -31.36
CA ASP A 239 19.57 -4.03 -30.86
C ASP A 239 19.82 -3.85 -29.35
N ASN A 240 18.72 -3.86 -28.58
CA ASN A 240 18.71 -3.64 -27.14
C ASN A 240 19.39 -2.31 -26.70
N GLY A 241 19.21 -1.26 -27.50
CA GLY A 241 19.74 0.08 -27.19
C GLY A 241 21.14 0.38 -27.73
N ARG A 242 21.77 -0.56 -28.46
CA ARG A 242 23.08 -0.32 -29.10
C ARG A 242 22.99 0.68 -30.24
N ASN A 243 21.87 0.71 -30.97
CA ASN A 243 21.63 1.76 -31.95
C ASN A 243 21.16 3.04 -31.24
N GLN A 244 22.12 3.89 -30.86
CA GLN A 244 21.89 5.10 -30.08
C GLN A 244 20.96 6.09 -30.81
N LEU A 245 21.13 6.27 -32.13
CA LEU A 245 20.34 7.22 -32.91
C LEU A 245 18.85 6.86 -32.88
N VAL A 246 18.52 5.59 -33.16
CA VAL A 246 17.13 5.11 -33.19
C VAL A 246 16.53 5.01 -31.79
N SER A 247 17.35 4.69 -30.78
CA SER A 247 16.92 4.67 -29.38
C SER A 247 16.55 6.08 -28.89
N TYR A 248 17.43 7.07 -29.12
CA TYR A 248 17.16 8.46 -28.74
C TYR A 248 16.00 9.07 -29.53
N SER A 249 15.86 8.76 -30.82
CA SER A 249 14.71 9.23 -31.60
C SER A 249 13.40 8.63 -31.07
N SER A 250 13.39 7.36 -30.68
CA SER A 250 12.20 6.69 -30.12
C SER A 250 11.79 7.30 -28.77
N ILE A 251 12.77 7.61 -27.92
CA ILE A 251 12.55 8.32 -26.65
C ILE A 251 12.01 9.74 -26.92
N ALA A 252 12.62 10.46 -27.86
CA ALA A 252 12.21 11.84 -28.19
C ALA A 252 10.78 11.91 -28.75
N VAL A 253 10.41 11.01 -29.68
CA VAL A 253 9.04 10.90 -30.22
C VAL A 253 8.03 10.68 -29.08
N THR A 254 8.41 9.85 -28.11
CA THR A 254 7.55 9.52 -26.96
C THR A 254 7.40 10.70 -26.01
N MET A 255 8.48 11.42 -25.73
CA MET A 255 8.42 12.66 -24.95
C MET A 255 7.52 13.69 -25.64
N LEU A 256 7.67 13.89 -26.95
CA LEU A 256 6.82 14.82 -27.72
C LEU A 256 5.34 14.40 -27.68
N PHE A 257 5.06 13.10 -27.77
CA PHE A 257 3.71 12.55 -27.63
C PHE A 257 3.11 12.85 -26.23
N TYR A 258 3.88 12.69 -25.15
CA TYR A 258 3.41 13.05 -23.81
C TYR A 258 3.19 14.55 -23.64
N ILE A 259 4.09 15.39 -24.16
CA ILE A 259 3.93 16.85 -24.13
C ILE A 259 2.63 17.23 -24.85
N PHE A 260 2.37 16.65 -26.03
CA PHE A 260 1.13 16.86 -26.76
C PHE A 260 -0.11 16.41 -25.96
N LEU A 261 -0.09 15.22 -25.34
CA LEU A 261 -1.18 14.74 -24.49
C LEU A 261 -1.45 15.70 -23.31
N ILE A 262 -0.42 16.16 -22.61
CA ILE A 262 -0.55 17.08 -21.47
C ILE A 262 -1.19 18.40 -21.92
N ILE A 263 -0.75 18.97 -23.05
CA ILE A 263 -1.31 20.21 -23.61
C ILE A 263 -2.79 20.00 -23.96
N LYS A 264 -3.12 18.87 -24.61
CA LYS A 264 -4.50 18.56 -25.02
C LYS A 264 -5.43 18.36 -23.81
N ILE A 265 -4.94 17.69 -22.75
CA ILE A 265 -5.70 17.46 -21.52
C ILE A 265 -5.93 18.78 -20.77
N LYS A 266 -4.92 19.66 -20.66
CA LYS A 266 -5.06 20.97 -20.00
C LYS A 266 -6.07 21.89 -20.69
N ARG A 267 -6.23 21.82 -22.03
CA ARG A 267 -7.21 22.63 -22.78
C ARG A 267 -8.66 22.16 -22.65
N LYS A 268 -8.91 20.96 -22.10
CA LYS A 268 -10.25 20.39 -21.91
C LYS A 268 -10.83 20.62 -20.50
N LYS A 269 -10.03 21.12 -19.56
CA LYS A 269 -10.50 21.61 -18.26
C LYS A 269 -10.78 23.09 -18.34
#